data_AF-A0A1B7NLU1-F1
#
_entry.id   AF-A0A1B7NLU1-F1
#
_cell.length_a   1.000
_cell.length_b   1.000
_cell.length_c   1.000
_cell.angle_alpha   90.00
_cell.angle_beta   90.00
_cell.angle_gamma   90.00
#
_symmetry.space_group_name_H-M   'P 1'
#
loop_
_entity.id
_entity.type
_entity.pdbx_description
1 polymer ?
#
loop_
_entity_poly.entity_id
_entity_poly.type
_entity_poly.pdbx_seq_one_letter_code
_entity_poly.pdbx_strand_id
1 'polypeptide(L)' 'MANQILQKHAFKSVMLHPGKPVTLSVATQTTNWTRPTISAQTIFPSLEKAVAKSPELVPSWADDVCAR' A
#
# COMPACT_ATOMS: atom_id res chain seq x y z
N MET A 1 -19.29 10.74 6.38
CA MET A 1 -19.03 9.61 5.44
C MET A 1 -17.63 9.07 5.69
N ALA A 2 -17.47 7.75 5.75
CA ALA A 2 -16.15 7.15 5.92
C ALA A 2 -15.32 7.35 4.65
N ASN A 3 -14.07 7.81 4.80
CA ASN A 3 -13.15 7.85 3.67
C ASN A 3 -12.79 6.40 3.31
N GLN A 4 -13.31 5.86 2.22
CA GLN A 4 -13.04 4.47 1.79
C GLN A 4 -12.16 4.45 0.54
N ILE A 5 -11.27 3.46 0.41
CA ILE A 5 -10.46 3.26 -0.79
C ILE A 5 -11.34 2.58 -1.84
N LEU A 6 -11.51 3.23 -2.99
CA LEU A 6 -12.28 2.71 -4.13
C LEU A 6 -11.38 2.09 -5.18
N GLN A 7 -10.21 2.69 -5.41
CA GLN A 7 -9.20 2.19 -6.33
C GLN A 7 -7.80 2.39 -5.77
N LYS A 8 -6.90 1.47 -6.11
CA LYS A 8 -5.49 1.50 -5.73
C LYS A 8 -4.64 0.93 -6.86
N HIS A 9 -3.42 1.42 -6.98
CA HIS A 9 -2.42 0.88 -7.89
C HIS A 9 -1.47 -0.03 -7.10
N ALA A 10 -1.39 -1.29 -7.49
CA ALA A 10 -0.44 -2.25 -6.94
C ALA A 10 0.91 -2.08 -7.64
N PHE A 11 1.98 -1.99 -6.86
CA PHE A 11 3.33 -1.73 -7.40
C PHE A 11 4.24 -2.95 -7.30
N LYS A 12 4.26 -3.60 -6.13
CA LYS A 12 5.20 -4.68 -5.84
C LYS A 12 4.64 -5.61 -4.79
N SER A 13 5.01 -6.89 -4.86
CA SER A 13 4.82 -7.83 -3.76
C SER A 13 6.14 -8.03 -3.03
N VAL A 14 6.10 -8.00 -1.70
CA VAL A 14 7.25 -8.27 -0.83
C VAL A 14 6.95 -9.48 0.04
N MET A 15 7.97 -10.28 0.37
CA MET A 15 7.81 -11.41 1.30
C MET A 15 7.91 -10.89 2.73
N LEU A 16 6.81 -10.93 3.47
CA LEU A 16 6.72 -10.55 4.87
C LEU A 16 6.19 -11.72 5.68
N HIS A 17 6.55 -11.76 6.96
CA HIS A 17 6.34 -12.95 7.79
C HIS A 17 7.01 -14.18 7.14
N PRO A 18 7.01 -15.37 7.76
CA PRO A 18 7.62 -16.55 7.16
C PRO A 18 6.93 -16.92 5.82
N GLY A 19 7.45 -16.40 4.72
CA GLY A 19 7.09 -16.75 3.34
C GLY A 19 5.77 -16.20 2.81
N LYS A 20 5.11 -15.22 3.48
CA LYS A 20 3.83 -14.69 2.98
C LYS A 20 4.06 -13.51 2.03
N PRO A 21 3.57 -13.57 0.78
CA PRO A 21 3.59 -12.40 -0.10
C PRO A 21 2.56 -11.36 0.37
N VAL A 22 3.01 -10.12 0.49
CA VAL A 22 2.17 -8.95 0.79
C VAL A 22 2.32 -7.93 -0.33
N THR A 23 1.20 -7.48 -0.88
CA THR A 23 1.17 -6.46 -1.92
C THR A 23 1.36 -5.08 -1.31
N LEU A 24 2.19 -4.25 -1.93
CA LEU A 24 2.31 -2.84 -1.62
C LEU A 24 1.57 -2.05 -2.68
N SER A 25 0.60 -1.25 -2.25
CA SER A 25 -0.25 -0.46 -3.12
C SER A 25 -0.41 0.97 -2.64
N VAL A 26 -0.84 1.85 -3.54
CA VAL A 26 -1.16 3.25 -3.21
C VAL A 26 -2.55 3.55 -3.73
N ALA A 27 -3.40 4.13 -2.89
CA ALA A 27 -4.76 4.50 -3.28
C ALA A 27 -4.74 5.59 -4.36
N THR A 28 -5.46 5.34 -5.45
CA THR A 28 -5.66 6.29 -6.55
C THR A 28 -7.05 6.92 -6.51
N GLN A 29 -8.00 6.28 -5.84
CA GLN A 29 -9.32 6.83 -5.64
C GLN A 29 -9.85 6.46 -4.27
N THR A 30 -10.45 7.43 -3.61
CA THR A 30 -11.26 7.24 -2.41
C THR A 30 -12.63 7.88 -2.60
N THR A 31 -13.51 7.73 -1.62
CA THR A 31 -14.80 8.44 -1.59
C THR A 31 -14.65 9.96 -1.59
N ASN A 32 -13.49 10.49 -1.19
CA ASN A 32 -13.30 11.92 -0.96
C ASN A 32 -12.36 12.59 -1.98
N TRP A 33 -11.51 11.82 -2.66
CA TRP A 33 -10.52 12.37 -3.59
C TRP A 33 -10.08 11.34 -4.63
N THR A 34 -9.51 11.85 -5.73
CA THR A 34 -8.84 11.07 -6.76
C THR A 34 -7.41 11.56 -6.94
N ARG A 35 -6.49 10.64 -7.21
CA ARG A 35 -5.05 10.87 -7.40
C ARG A 35 -4.60 10.21 -8.70
N PRO A 36 -3.90 10.93 -9.59
CA PRO A 36 -3.29 10.33 -10.77
C PRO A 36 -2.25 9.26 -10.39
N THR A 37 -2.12 8.22 -11.21
CA THR A 37 -1.13 7.15 -11.00
C THR A 37 0.31 7.66 -10.90
N ILE A 38 0.65 8.75 -11.61
CA ILE A 38 1.97 9.39 -11.52
C ILE A 38 2.25 9.89 -10.09
N SER A 39 1.25 10.48 -9.43
CA SER A 39 1.40 10.91 -8.02
C SER A 39 1.39 9.71 -7.06
N ALA A 40 0.81 8.58 -7.43
CA ALA A 40 0.94 7.35 -6.65
C ALA A 40 2.38 6.80 -6.73
N GLN A 41 3.02 6.88 -7.91
CA GLN A 41 4.42 6.47 -8.13
C GLN A 41 5.40 7.26 -7.27
N THR A 42 5.16 8.55 -7.03
CA THR A 42 6.05 9.36 -6.18
C THR A 42 5.97 9.00 -4.69
N ILE A 43 4.84 8.43 -4.25
CA ILE A 43 4.60 8.05 -2.85
C ILE A 43 5.11 6.64 -2.56
N PHE A 44 5.07 5.76 -3.57
CA PHE A 44 5.44 4.35 -3.44
C PHE A 44 6.83 4.12 -2.80
N PRO A 45 7.92 4.84 -3.15
CA PRO A 45 9.23 4.64 -2.53
C PRO A 45 9.22 4.85 -1.01
N SER A 46 8.39 5.77 -0.51
CA SER A 46 8.27 6.02 0.94
C SER A 46 7.55 4.87 1.64
N LEU A 47 6.51 4.32 1.02
CA LEU A 47 5.83 3.12 1.50
C LEU A 47 6.76 1.91 1.54
N GLU A 48 7.49 1.66 0.45
CA GLU A 48 8.43 0.54 0.36
C GLU A 48 9.49 0.64 1.46
N LYS A 49 10.06 1.83 1.68
CA LYS A 49 11.04 2.06 2.74
C LYS A 49 10.45 1.86 4.14
N ALA A 50 9.21 2.29 4.36
CA ALA A 50 8.55 2.12 5.66
C ALA A 50 8.33 0.64 5.99
N VAL A 51 7.82 -0.14 5.03
CA VAL A 51 7.60 -1.59 5.19
C VAL A 51 8.93 -2.33 5.36
N ALA A 52 9.96 -1.96 4.62
CA ALA A 52 11.29 -2.57 4.75
C ALA A 52 11.94 -2.28 6.11
N LYS A 53 11.68 -1.10 6.71
CA LYS A 53 12.25 -0.71 8.00
C LYS A 53 11.57 -1.42 9.18
N SER A 54 10.28 -1.71 9.07
CA SER A 54 9.48 -2.28 10.15
C SER A 54 8.48 -3.33 9.63
N PRO A 55 8.97 -4.45 9.08
CA PRO A 55 8.13 -5.51 8.52
C PRO A 55 7.21 -6.16 9.58
N GLU A 56 7.61 -6.15 10.85
CA GLU A 56 6.86 -6.67 12.00
C GLU A 56 5.56 -5.92 12.29
N LEU A 57 5.43 -4.67 11.81
CA LEU A 57 4.22 -3.86 11.98
C LEU A 57 3.12 -4.23 10.97
N VAL A 58 3.48 -4.94 9.91
CA VAL A 58 2.48 -5.48 8.99
C VAL A 58 1.80 -6.66 9.68
N PRO A 59 0.46 -6.70 9.76
CA PRO A 59 -0.23 -7.84 10.35
C PRO A 59 -0.02 -9.11 9.51
N SER A 60 0.17 -10.27 10.17
CA SER A 60 0.43 -11.55 9.48
C SER A 60 -0.71 -12.00 8.56
N TRP A 61 -1.93 -11.54 8.83
CA TRP A 61 -3.10 -11.80 7.99
C TRP A 61 -3.22 -10.84 6.81
N ALA A 62 -2.47 -9.74 6.77
CA ALA A 62 -2.56 -8.76 5.68
C ALA A 62 -2.06 -9.35 4.37
N ASP A 63 -2.83 -9.16 3.30
CA ASP A 63 -2.42 -9.50 1.92
C ASP A 63 -1.99 -8.24 1.14
N ASP A 64 -2.31 -7.06 1.67
CA ASP A 64 -2.01 -5.76 1.07
C ASP A 64 -1.77 -4.69 2.14
N VAL A 65 -0.75 -3.87 1.91
CA VAL A 65 -0.49 -2.64 2.65
C VAL A 65 -0.67 -1.48 1.68
N CYS A 66 -1.69 -0.66 1.94
CA CYS A 66 -2.06 0.44 1.06
C CYS A 66 -1.73 1.81 1.68
N ALA A 67 -0.90 2.59 1.01
CA ALA A 67 -0.70 4.00 1.37
C ALA A 67 -1.87 4.86 0.86
N ARG A 68 -2.43 5.67 1.77
CA ARG A 68 -3.55 6.58 1.49
C ARG A 68 -3.08 7.99 1.17
#